data_AF-V4JNG5-F1
#
_entry.id   AF-V4JNG5-F1
#
_cell.length_a   1.000
_cell.length_b   1.000
_cell.length_c   1.000
_cell.angle_alpha   90.00
_cell.angle_beta   90.00
_cell.angle_gamma   90.00
#
_symmetry.space_group_name_H-M   'P 1'
#
loop_
_entity.id
_entity.type
_entity.pdbx_description
1 polymer ?
#
loop_
_entity_poly.entity_id
_entity_poly.type
_entity_poly.pdbx_seq_one_letter_code
_entity_poly.pdbx_strand_id
1 'polypeptide(L)'
;MRAGPYTIYYVSGFQRGPRGQPRQGICAEPGFTLVELLIALVLIAIITVLMFSGLRLGSRAWEGVETVSERVADLRVAHNFFDRTLRQTQQHSLVFDGTMVPVFAGDAESLELVAPLSEHVGIPGLYVLRFGLEDAGEYPRLVMARWLLHPETLEGGDDHPAWEPLLDASPLFEDSSPLDRDVADGAYGRTVLLPEVAEFGLAYFGIAEGEQEPEWFEEWLEQPRLPLKVSLVLTTPRQSWPTTVLELPGAAATNFGLTGAGQPAGPDADKPPRQPAAAPGDTP
;
A
#
# COMPACT_ATOMS: atom_id res chain seq x y z
N MET A 1 -61.65 -38.69 50.02
CA MET A 1 -61.52 -39.15 51.42
C MET A 1 -61.46 -37.90 52.30
N ARG A 2 -62.63 -37.42 52.75
CA ARG A 2 -63.13 -37.50 54.14
C ARG A 2 -62.26 -36.74 55.16
N ALA A 3 -62.74 -35.60 55.63
CA ALA A 3 -63.13 -35.41 57.04
C ALA A 3 -63.97 -34.13 57.15
N GLY A 4 -65.14 -34.25 57.79
CA GLY A 4 -66.06 -33.16 58.08
C GLY A 4 -65.77 -32.51 59.46
N PRO A 5 -66.81 -32.10 60.19
CA PRO A 5 -67.03 -30.72 60.63
C PRO A 5 -66.88 -30.55 62.16
N TYR A 6 -67.23 -29.37 62.71
CA TYR A 6 -68.00 -29.13 63.96
C TYR A 6 -67.63 -27.77 64.62
N THR A 7 -68.46 -26.73 64.40
CA THR A 7 -69.54 -26.32 65.33
C THR A 7 -69.17 -26.16 66.83
N ILE A 8 -69.14 -24.89 67.32
CA ILE A 8 -70.03 -24.31 68.38
C ILE A 8 -69.47 -23.69 69.71
N TYR A 9 -69.76 -22.37 69.86
CA TYR A 9 -70.35 -21.56 70.99
C TYR A 9 -69.47 -21.09 72.18
N TYR A 10 -69.40 -19.75 72.43
CA TYR A 10 -70.04 -18.95 73.53
C TYR A 10 -69.55 -19.33 74.95
N VAL A 11 -69.28 -18.47 75.95
CA VAL A 11 -69.39 -17.01 76.16
C VAL A 11 -68.73 -16.65 77.51
N SER A 12 -68.47 -15.35 77.69
CA SER A 12 -68.35 -14.56 78.95
C SER A 12 -67.31 -14.90 80.01
N GLY A 13 -66.72 -13.82 80.55
CA GLY A 13 -66.19 -13.86 81.90
C GLY A 13 -65.17 -12.81 82.27
N PHE A 14 -65.67 -11.61 82.58
CA PHE A 14 -65.21 -10.80 83.73
C PHE A 14 -64.05 -9.80 83.59
N GLN A 15 -64.35 -8.58 84.04
CA GLN A 15 -63.48 -7.41 84.13
C GLN A 15 -62.69 -7.33 85.45
N ARG A 16 -61.47 -6.78 85.39
CA ARG A 16 -61.01 -5.56 86.10
C ARG A 16 -59.53 -5.29 85.77
N GLY A 17 -59.22 -4.07 85.31
CA GLY A 17 -57.85 -3.63 84.98
C GLY A 17 -57.04 -3.17 86.20
N PRO A 18 -56.08 -2.25 86.04
CA PRO A 18 -55.17 -2.05 84.91
C PRO A 18 -53.70 -2.12 85.36
N ARG A 19 -52.77 -2.39 84.43
CA ARG A 19 -51.39 -1.87 84.36
C ARG A 19 -50.57 -2.67 83.35
N GLY A 20 -49.78 -1.97 82.53
CA GLY A 20 -48.61 -2.53 81.85
C GLY A 20 -48.67 -2.52 80.33
N GLN A 21 -48.20 -1.43 79.74
CA GLN A 21 -47.75 -1.33 78.34
C GLN A 21 -46.42 -2.09 78.18
N PRO A 22 -46.13 -2.69 77.01
CA PRO A 22 -45.33 -2.03 75.96
C PRO A 22 -46.00 -2.20 74.58
N ARG A 23 -46.45 -1.14 73.90
CA ARG A 23 -45.68 -0.28 72.98
C ARG A 23 -44.79 -1.06 72.02
N GLN A 24 -45.32 -1.21 70.80
CA GLN A 24 -44.67 -1.67 69.59
C GLN A 24 -43.29 -1.03 69.43
N GLY A 25 -42.25 -1.86 69.43
CA GLY A 25 -40.96 -1.48 68.87
C GLY A 25 -41.08 -1.49 67.35
N ILE A 26 -41.11 -0.30 66.76
CA ILE A 26 -40.66 -0.13 65.39
C ILE A 26 -39.20 -0.61 65.39
N CYS A 27 -38.90 -1.70 64.69
CA CYS A 27 -37.52 -2.07 64.42
C CYS A 27 -36.87 -0.89 63.70
N ALA A 28 -35.91 -0.25 64.37
CA ALA A 28 -35.10 0.79 63.78
C ALA A 28 -34.35 0.21 62.57
N GLU A 29 -34.49 0.87 61.43
CA GLU A 29 -33.62 0.66 60.28
C GLU A 29 -32.17 0.88 60.75
N PRO A 30 -31.24 -0.07 60.52
CA PRO A 30 -29.84 0.16 60.82
C PRO A 30 -29.34 1.27 59.88
N GLY A 31 -29.16 2.46 60.43
CA GLY A 31 -28.51 3.57 59.75
C GLY A 31 -27.09 3.15 59.35
N PHE A 32 -26.77 3.35 58.07
CA PHE A 32 -25.45 3.09 57.48
C PHE A 32 -24.33 3.59 58.39
N THR A 33 -23.40 2.71 58.74
CA THR A 33 -22.27 3.11 59.58
C THR A 33 -21.29 3.92 58.73
N LEU A 34 -20.67 4.95 59.32
CA LEU A 34 -19.66 5.78 58.65
C LEU A 34 -18.48 4.95 58.12
N VAL A 35 -18.23 3.80 58.75
CA VAL A 35 -17.23 2.80 58.35
C VAL A 35 -17.62 2.08 57.05
N GLU A 36 -18.90 1.82 56.82
CA GLU A 36 -19.38 1.14 55.61
C GLU A 36 -19.24 2.01 54.36
N LEU A 37 -19.54 3.32 54.48
CA LEU A 37 -19.29 4.28 53.41
C LEU A 37 -17.79 4.39 53.11
N LEU A 38 -16.94 4.36 54.15
CA LEU A 38 -15.49 4.42 54.02
C LEU A 38 -14.92 3.18 53.32
N ILE A 39 -15.38 1.98 53.70
CA ILE A 39 -14.97 0.72 53.06
C ILE A 39 -15.44 0.70 51.60
N ALA A 40 -16.66 1.13 51.31
CA ALA A 40 -17.17 1.20 49.94
C ALA A 40 -16.31 2.13 49.06
N LEU A 41 -15.94 3.31 49.57
CA LEU A 41 -15.06 4.25 48.86
C LEU A 41 -13.66 3.67 48.61
N VAL A 42 -13.09 2.97 49.59
CA VAL A 42 -11.79 2.31 49.46
C VAL A 42 -11.85 1.20 48.42
N LEU A 43 -12.89 0.36 48.44
CA LEU A 43 -13.06 -0.72 47.46
C LEU A 43 -13.26 -0.17 46.05
N ILE A 44 -14.06 0.88 45.87
CA ILE A 44 -14.24 1.54 44.56
C ILE A 44 -12.92 2.11 44.05
N ALA A 45 -12.13 2.76 44.90
CA ALA A 45 -10.83 3.29 44.52
C ALA A 45 -9.87 2.18 44.08
N ILE A 46 -9.81 1.07 44.83
CA ILE A 46 -8.95 -0.08 44.48
C ILE A 46 -9.41 -0.72 43.17
N ILE A 47 -10.71 -0.97 43.00
CA ILE A 47 -11.26 -1.59 41.78
C ILE A 47 -11.00 -0.70 40.57
N THR A 48 -11.13 0.62 40.71
CA THR A 48 -10.88 1.58 39.63
C THR A 48 -9.40 1.58 39.23
N VAL A 49 -8.49 1.59 40.21
CA VAL A 49 -7.04 1.49 39.96
C VAL A 49 -6.68 0.17 39.28
N LEU A 50 -7.26 -0.94 39.72
CA LEU A 50 -7.01 -2.26 39.13
C LEU A 50 -7.56 -2.37 37.70
N MET A 51 -8.78 -1.87 37.46
CA MET A 51 -9.38 -1.83 36.12
C MET A 51 -8.54 -0.95 35.18
N PHE A 52 -8.11 0.21 35.64
CA PHE A 52 -7.27 1.13 34.86
C PHE A 52 -5.86 0.58 34.63
N SER A 53 -5.29 -0.15 35.59
CA SER A 53 -4.00 -0.82 35.45
C SER A 53 -4.04 -2.00 34.47
N GLY A 54 -5.14 -2.77 34.46
CA GLY A 54 -5.36 -3.84 33.49
C GLY A 54 -5.46 -3.32 32.05
N LEU A 55 -6.19 -2.22 31.85
CA LEU A 55 -6.29 -1.53 30.54
C LEU A 55 -4.92 -1.00 30.06
N ARG A 56 -4.07 -0.52 30.98
CA ARG A 56 -2.74 0.02 30.67
C ARG A 56 -1.66 -1.07 30.48
N LEU A 57 -1.86 -2.26 31.01
CA LEU A 57 -0.98 -3.42 30.74
C LEU A 57 -1.28 -4.04 29.37
N GLY A 58 -2.54 -3.97 28.93
CA GLY A 58 -2.96 -4.35 27.57
C GLY A 58 -2.37 -3.46 26.47
N SER A 59 -2.23 -2.14 26.71
CA SER A 59 -1.65 -1.24 25.69
C SER A 59 -0.16 -1.49 25.45
N ARG A 60 0.62 -1.75 26.51
CA ARG A 60 2.06 -2.03 26.39
C ARG A 60 2.37 -3.40 25.76
N ALA A 61 1.43 -4.35 25.85
CA ALA A 61 1.56 -5.66 25.18
C ALA A 61 1.28 -5.60 23.66
N TRP A 62 0.69 -4.50 23.16
CA TRP A 62 0.48 -4.24 21.72
C TRP A 62 1.58 -3.36 21.10
N GLU A 63 2.16 -2.43 21.85
CA GLU A 63 3.23 -1.54 21.34
C GLU A 63 4.51 -2.30 20.89
N GLY A 64 4.83 -3.43 21.53
CA GLY A 64 5.93 -4.31 21.11
C GLY A 64 5.63 -5.16 19.86
N VAL A 65 4.35 -5.29 19.48
CA VAL A 65 3.91 -5.98 18.26
C VAL A 65 3.86 -4.98 17.10
N GLU A 66 3.50 -3.72 17.32
CA GLU A 66 3.38 -2.71 16.26
C GLU A 66 4.72 -2.39 15.59
N THR A 67 5.80 -2.16 16.35
CA THR A 67 7.11 -1.80 15.74
C THR A 67 7.79 -2.94 14.97
N VAL A 68 7.44 -4.19 15.27
CA VAL A 68 7.89 -5.37 14.49
C VAL A 68 6.91 -5.64 13.33
N SER A 69 5.61 -5.36 13.51
CA SER A 69 4.56 -5.51 12.50
C SER A 69 4.64 -4.43 11.39
N GLU A 70 4.96 -3.18 11.72
CA GLU A 70 5.22 -2.08 10.78
C GLU A 70 6.40 -2.43 9.85
N ARG A 71 7.52 -2.93 10.40
CA ARG A 71 8.71 -3.28 9.60
C ARG A 71 8.56 -4.55 8.76
N VAL A 72 7.74 -5.51 9.20
CA VAL A 72 7.37 -6.70 8.38
C VAL A 72 6.37 -6.32 7.29
N ALA A 73 5.54 -5.29 7.53
CA ALA A 73 4.69 -4.71 6.50
C ALA A 73 5.54 -4.05 5.41
N ASP A 74 6.63 -3.37 5.75
CA ASP A 74 7.45 -2.61 4.78
C ASP A 74 8.04 -3.47 3.66
N LEU A 75 8.77 -4.55 3.98
CA LEU A 75 9.38 -5.42 2.95
C LEU A 75 8.31 -6.07 2.06
N ARG A 76 7.21 -6.53 2.65
CA ARG A 76 6.11 -7.14 1.90
C ARG A 76 5.40 -6.11 1.01
N VAL A 77 5.21 -4.88 1.49
CA VAL A 77 4.60 -3.78 0.73
C VAL A 77 5.50 -3.40 -0.44
N ALA A 78 6.80 -3.21 -0.20
CA ALA A 78 7.78 -2.91 -1.24
C ALA A 78 7.81 -4.00 -2.32
N HIS A 79 7.83 -5.28 -1.91
CA HIS A 79 7.81 -6.41 -2.83
C HIS A 79 6.53 -6.46 -3.68
N ASN A 80 5.36 -6.34 -3.05
CA ASN A 80 4.08 -6.32 -3.76
C ASN A 80 3.94 -5.11 -4.71
N PHE A 81 4.52 -3.97 -4.33
CA PHE A 81 4.60 -2.80 -5.19
C PHE A 81 5.44 -3.11 -6.43
N PHE A 82 6.63 -3.67 -6.26
CA PHE A 82 7.51 -4.05 -7.37
C PHE A 82 6.86 -5.08 -8.30
N ASP A 83 6.22 -6.12 -7.74
CA ASP A 83 5.49 -7.13 -8.53
C ASP A 83 4.37 -6.51 -9.36
N ARG A 84 3.53 -5.67 -8.75
CA ARG A 84 2.45 -4.98 -9.46
C ARG A 84 2.99 -4.07 -10.56
N THR A 85 4.02 -3.28 -10.25
CA THR A 85 4.62 -2.33 -11.20
C THR A 85 5.23 -3.06 -12.40
N LEU A 86 6.01 -4.12 -12.18
CA LEU A 86 6.56 -4.96 -13.25
C LEU A 86 5.48 -5.59 -14.13
N ARG A 87 4.35 -6.00 -13.54
CA ARG A 87 3.20 -6.55 -14.28
C ARG A 87 2.44 -5.51 -15.09
N GLN A 88 2.68 -4.24 -14.85
CA GLN A 88 2.05 -3.12 -15.55
C GLN A 88 3.03 -2.39 -16.48
N THR A 89 4.28 -2.86 -16.55
CA THR A 89 5.30 -2.34 -17.45
C THR A 89 4.81 -2.33 -18.89
N GLN A 90 5.03 -1.20 -19.55
CA GLN A 90 4.79 -1.03 -20.97
C GLN A 90 6.12 -0.83 -21.68
N GLN A 91 6.25 -1.45 -22.86
CA GLN A 91 7.36 -1.14 -23.74
C GLN A 91 7.16 0.29 -24.27
N HIS A 92 8.09 1.17 -23.97
CA HIS A 92 8.09 2.54 -24.45
C HIS A 92 9.51 2.94 -24.87
N SER A 93 9.60 3.79 -25.89
CA SER A 93 10.83 4.46 -26.29
C SER A 93 10.62 5.97 -26.29
N LEU A 94 11.65 6.73 -25.91
CA LEU A 94 11.65 8.19 -25.91
C LEU A 94 12.74 8.71 -26.84
N VAL A 95 12.62 9.97 -27.26
CA VAL A 95 13.70 10.64 -27.99
C VAL A 95 14.64 11.27 -26.97
N PHE A 96 15.90 10.87 -27.00
CA PHE A 96 16.98 11.47 -26.22
C PHE A 96 18.14 11.79 -27.17
N ASP A 97 18.63 13.02 -27.15
CA ASP A 97 19.67 13.52 -28.07
C ASP A 97 19.42 13.16 -29.55
N GLY A 98 18.16 13.25 -29.98
CA GLY A 98 17.74 12.96 -31.36
C GLY A 98 17.68 11.46 -31.72
N THR A 99 17.91 10.58 -30.75
CA THR A 99 17.88 9.12 -30.92
C THR A 99 16.69 8.52 -30.18
N MET A 100 16.02 7.53 -30.79
CA MET A 100 14.97 6.76 -30.12
C MET A 100 15.62 5.74 -29.18
N VAL A 101 15.46 5.93 -27.88
CA VAL A 101 16.03 5.05 -26.84
C VAL A 101 14.92 4.26 -26.14
N PRO A 102 15.09 2.95 -25.89
CA PRO A 102 14.17 2.20 -25.04
C PRO A 102 14.24 2.72 -23.60
N VAL A 103 13.09 2.95 -22.97
CA VAL A 103 13.05 3.41 -21.57
C VAL A 103 13.25 2.26 -20.59
N PHE A 104 12.81 1.04 -20.96
CA PHE A 104 13.11 -0.11 -20.13
C PHE A 104 14.60 -0.40 -20.18
N ALA A 105 15.26 -0.26 -19.05
CA ALA A 105 16.69 -0.50 -18.89
C ALA A 105 16.98 -0.91 -17.45
N GLY A 106 18.03 -1.68 -17.21
CA GLY A 106 18.46 -1.98 -15.85
C GLY A 106 19.73 -2.80 -15.76
N ASP A 107 20.33 -2.76 -14.58
CA ASP A 107 21.47 -3.56 -14.14
C ASP A 107 21.10 -4.31 -12.85
N ALA A 108 22.08 -4.90 -12.16
CA ALA A 108 21.84 -5.66 -10.95
C ALA A 108 21.20 -4.85 -9.79
N GLU A 109 21.37 -3.53 -9.74
CA GLU A 109 20.97 -2.66 -8.64
C GLU A 109 20.11 -1.46 -9.07
N SER A 110 19.79 -1.34 -10.35
CA SER A 110 18.95 -0.27 -10.89
C SER A 110 17.97 -0.78 -11.95
N LEU A 111 16.76 -0.21 -11.96
CA LEU A 111 15.73 -0.53 -12.94
C LEU A 111 14.95 0.71 -13.34
N GLU A 112 14.84 0.94 -14.64
CA GLU A 112 13.97 1.94 -15.24
C GLU A 112 12.89 1.27 -16.09
N LEU A 113 11.66 1.74 -15.97
CA LEU A 113 10.52 1.23 -16.72
C LEU A 113 9.42 2.28 -16.88
N VAL A 114 8.48 2.02 -17.80
CA VAL A 114 7.25 2.82 -17.93
C VAL A 114 6.07 2.03 -17.41
N ALA A 115 5.33 2.60 -16.46
CA ALA A 115 4.11 2.00 -15.92
C ALA A 115 3.13 3.07 -15.41
N PRO A 116 1.82 2.77 -15.33
CA PRO A 116 0.88 3.63 -14.62
C PRO A 116 1.15 3.60 -13.12
N LEU A 117 1.04 4.75 -12.46
CA LEU A 117 0.98 4.81 -10.99
C LEU A 117 -0.46 4.58 -10.54
N SER A 118 -0.66 3.89 -9.42
CA SER A 118 -2.02 3.58 -8.92
C SER A 118 -2.84 4.87 -8.74
N GLU A 119 -4.13 4.84 -9.14
CA GLU A 119 -5.05 6.00 -9.27
C GLU A 119 -5.24 6.87 -8.00
N HIS A 120 -4.67 6.47 -6.87
CA HIS A 120 -4.84 7.14 -5.57
C HIS A 120 -3.64 8.03 -5.20
N VAL A 121 -2.59 8.09 -6.03
CA VAL A 121 -1.36 8.85 -5.78
C VAL A 121 -0.93 9.57 -7.07
N GLY A 122 -0.74 10.88 -7.00
CA GLY A 122 -0.24 11.70 -8.10
C GLY A 122 -1.23 11.94 -9.24
N ILE A 123 -0.71 12.44 -10.36
CA ILE A 123 -1.47 12.73 -11.58
C ILE A 123 -1.77 11.41 -12.31
N PRO A 124 -3.00 11.13 -12.77
CA PRO A 124 -3.28 9.95 -13.58
C PRO A 124 -2.45 9.95 -14.87
N GLY A 125 -1.81 8.83 -15.20
CA GLY A 125 -1.01 8.72 -16.43
C GLY A 125 0.03 7.62 -16.35
N LEU A 126 0.86 7.54 -17.39
CA LEU A 126 2.08 6.75 -17.38
C LEU A 126 3.20 7.55 -16.75
N TYR A 127 4.10 6.85 -16.09
CA TYR A 127 5.29 7.42 -15.48
C TYR A 127 6.53 6.67 -15.97
N VAL A 128 7.63 7.39 -16.12
CA VAL A 128 8.95 6.78 -16.05
C VAL A 128 9.25 6.56 -14.57
N LEU A 129 9.47 5.31 -14.18
CA LEU A 129 9.78 4.90 -12.82
C LEU A 129 11.20 4.39 -12.79
N ARG A 130 12.03 4.96 -11.92
CA ARG A 130 13.40 4.52 -11.69
C ARG A 130 13.55 4.02 -10.26
N PHE A 131 14.04 2.80 -10.12
CA PHE A 131 14.37 2.16 -8.85
C PHE A 131 15.89 2.07 -8.71
N GLY A 132 16.39 2.34 -7.52
CA GLY A 132 17.79 2.12 -7.20
C GLY A 132 18.08 2.25 -5.71
N LEU A 133 19.29 1.86 -5.34
CA LEU A 133 19.78 2.03 -3.98
C LEU A 133 20.31 3.45 -3.76
N GLU A 134 20.16 3.94 -2.54
CA GLU A 134 20.78 5.19 -2.08
C GLU A 134 21.50 4.97 -0.75
N ASP A 135 22.67 5.58 -0.59
CA ASP A 135 23.40 5.52 0.68
C ASP A 135 22.56 6.19 1.79
N ALA A 136 22.40 5.48 2.90
CA ALA A 136 21.59 5.91 4.04
C ALA A 136 22.27 5.65 5.39
N GLY A 137 23.59 5.39 5.39
CA GLY A 137 24.36 5.09 6.60
C GLY A 137 24.80 3.63 6.67
N GLU A 138 24.29 2.86 7.63
CA GLU A 138 24.73 1.46 7.83
C GLU A 138 24.21 0.52 6.74
N TYR A 139 22.99 0.76 6.25
CA TYR A 139 22.38 0.05 5.14
C TYR A 139 21.91 1.06 4.10
N PRO A 140 22.01 0.75 2.79
CA PRO A 140 21.37 1.57 1.78
C PRO A 140 19.84 1.49 1.91
N ARG A 141 19.14 2.45 1.29
CA ARG A 141 17.69 2.47 1.17
C ARG A 141 17.30 2.25 -0.29
N LEU A 142 16.16 1.59 -0.54
CA LEU A 142 15.58 1.47 -1.87
C LEU A 142 14.69 2.68 -2.14
N VAL A 143 15.00 3.44 -3.19
CA VAL A 143 14.25 4.64 -3.60
C VAL A 143 13.62 4.42 -4.96
N MET A 144 12.44 5.00 -5.14
CA MET A 144 11.81 5.19 -6.44
C MET A 144 11.76 6.67 -6.79
N ALA A 145 12.31 7.05 -7.93
CA ALA A 145 12.04 8.33 -8.58
C ALA A 145 10.98 8.14 -9.67
N ARG A 146 10.12 9.15 -9.87
CA ARG A 146 9.04 9.10 -10.86
C ARG A 146 8.92 10.41 -11.63
N TRP A 147 8.80 10.31 -12.96
CA TRP A 147 8.45 11.42 -13.84
C TRP A 147 7.16 11.09 -14.57
N LEU A 148 6.16 11.97 -14.52
CA LEU A 148 4.99 11.87 -15.38
C LEU A 148 5.49 11.85 -16.82
N LEU A 149 5.00 10.88 -17.60
CA LEU A 149 5.38 10.70 -19.00
C LEU A 149 4.74 11.79 -19.86
N HIS A 150 5.29 12.99 -19.76
CA HIS A 150 4.87 14.20 -20.46
C HIS A 150 6.14 15.00 -20.83
N PRO A 151 6.23 15.57 -22.05
CA PRO A 151 7.44 16.25 -22.51
C PRO A 151 7.97 17.31 -21.53
N GLU A 152 7.10 18.18 -21.02
CA GLU A 152 7.49 19.25 -20.09
C GLU A 152 8.06 18.70 -18.76
N THR A 153 7.60 17.54 -18.31
CA THR A 153 8.13 16.91 -17.09
C THR A 153 9.51 16.30 -17.37
N LEU A 154 9.68 15.67 -18.53
CA LEU A 154 10.92 14.99 -18.91
C LEU A 154 12.05 15.97 -19.28
N GLU A 155 11.72 17.16 -19.79
CA GLU A 155 12.70 18.22 -20.06
C GLU A 155 13.33 18.80 -18.79
N GLY A 156 12.75 18.55 -17.61
CA GLY A 156 13.20 19.11 -16.34
C GLY A 156 12.77 20.55 -16.12
N GLY A 157 13.06 21.09 -14.95
CA GLY A 157 12.74 22.47 -14.61
C GLY A 157 13.46 22.94 -13.35
N ASP A 158 13.02 24.08 -12.81
CA ASP A 158 13.61 24.65 -11.59
C ASP A 158 13.40 23.73 -10.35
N ASP A 159 12.30 22.96 -10.35
CA ASP A 159 11.87 22.18 -9.19
C ASP A 159 12.11 20.66 -9.33
N HIS A 160 12.56 20.18 -10.49
CA HIS A 160 12.83 18.75 -10.73
C HIS A 160 13.88 18.53 -11.83
N PRO A 161 14.67 17.45 -11.76
CA PRO A 161 15.67 17.15 -12.77
C PRO A 161 15.02 16.70 -14.09
N ALA A 162 15.71 16.98 -15.20
CA ALA A 162 15.40 16.37 -16.49
C ALA A 162 15.54 14.85 -16.41
N TRP A 163 14.73 14.13 -17.19
CA TRP A 163 14.94 12.70 -17.37
C TRP A 163 16.08 12.48 -18.36
N GLU A 164 17.00 11.61 -17.96
CA GLU A 164 18.11 11.10 -18.78
C GLU A 164 18.02 9.57 -18.79
N PRO A 165 18.31 8.87 -19.89
CA PRO A 165 18.29 7.41 -19.93
C PRO A 165 19.19 6.81 -18.86
N LEU A 166 18.80 5.66 -18.29
CA LEU A 166 19.54 5.03 -17.19
C LEU A 166 21.05 4.82 -17.48
N LEU A 167 21.42 4.58 -18.74
CA LEU A 167 22.82 4.41 -19.17
C LEU A 167 23.67 5.70 -19.06
N ASP A 168 23.04 6.86 -19.23
CA ASP A 168 23.68 8.17 -19.27
C ASP A 168 23.45 8.95 -17.97
N ALA A 169 22.43 8.55 -17.20
CA ALA A 169 22.03 9.24 -16.00
C ALA A 169 23.15 9.25 -14.96
N SER A 170 23.38 10.42 -14.37
CA SER A 170 24.09 10.47 -13.10
C SER A 170 23.30 9.65 -12.05
N PRO A 171 23.99 8.95 -11.14
CA PRO A 171 23.34 8.08 -10.17
C PRO A 171 22.20 8.82 -9.44
N LEU A 172 21.08 8.16 -9.12
CA LEU A 172 19.94 8.74 -8.34
C LEU A 172 20.40 9.56 -7.12
N PHE A 173 21.59 9.25 -6.61
CA PHE A 173 22.31 9.85 -5.51
C PHE A 173 22.66 11.34 -5.67
N GLU A 174 22.72 11.90 -6.87
CA GLU A 174 22.96 13.34 -7.06
C GLU A 174 21.67 14.19 -7.04
N ASP A 175 20.51 13.53 -7.06
CA ASP A 175 19.25 14.24 -6.91
C ASP A 175 19.05 14.71 -5.46
N SER A 176 19.12 16.02 -5.27
CA SER A 176 18.89 16.68 -3.97
C SER A 176 17.42 16.92 -3.64
N SER A 177 16.49 16.53 -4.53
CA SER A 177 15.06 16.68 -4.33
C SER A 177 14.60 15.95 -3.06
N PRO A 178 13.75 16.54 -2.23
CA PRO A 178 13.34 15.90 -0.97
C PRO A 178 12.65 14.55 -1.22
N LEU A 179 13.07 13.53 -0.46
CA LEU A 179 12.36 12.26 -0.38
C LEU A 179 10.96 12.46 0.20
N ASP A 180 10.01 11.66 -0.26
CA ASP A 180 8.61 11.62 0.18
C ASP A 180 7.88 12.95 0.05
N ARG A 181 8.29 13.77 -0.93
CA ARG A 181 7.58 14.95 -1.40
C ARG A 181 7.33 14.88 -2.89
N ASP A 182 6.09 15.18 -3.24
CA ASP A 182 5.68 15.44 -4.60
C ASP A 182 6.06 16.87 -4.97
N VAL A 183 6.71 17.03 -6.12
CA VAL A 183 7.16 18.32 -6.66
C VAL A 183 6.60 18.48 -8.08
N ALA A 184 6.61 19.69 -8.64
CA ALA A 184 6.01 20.01 -9.94
C ALA A 184 4.53 19.58 -10.03
N ASP A 185 3.72 20.00 -9.05
CA ASP A 185 2.30 19.60 -8.92
C ASP A 185 2.06 18.07 -8.91
N GLY A 186 3.07 17.31 -8.49
CA GLY A 186 3.03 15.85 -8.46
C GLY A 186 3.40 15.17 -9.77
N ALA A 187 3.89 15.92 -10.77
CA ALA A 187 4.48 15.37 -11.98
C ALA A 187 5.85 14.71 -11.71
N TYR A 188 6.57 15.18 -10.68
CA TYR A 188 7.81 14.57 -10.22
C TYR A 188 7.71 14.17 -8.73
N GLY A 189 8.45 13.14 -8.33
CA GLY A 189 8.58 12.81 -6.92
C GLY A 189 9.58 11.70 -6.66
N ARG A 190 10.03 11.62 -5.41
CA ARG A 190 10.86 10.52 -4.91
C ARG A 190 10.21 9.91 -3.69
N THR A 191 10.28 8.59 -3.57
CA THR A 191 9.67 7.86 -2.47
C THR A 191 10.61 6.79 -1.96
N VAL A 192 10.77 6.72 -0.64
CA VAL A 192 11.48 5.61 0.00
C VAL A 192 10.57 4.39 0.01
N LEU A 193 10.95 3.34 -0.72
CA LEU A 193 10.22 2.08 -0.72
C LEU A 193 10.63 1.18 0.44
N LEU A 194 11.93 1.19 0.78
CA LEU A 194 12.47 0.40 1.88
C LEU A 194 13.63 1.15 2.54
N PRO A 195 13.58 1.41 3.86
CA PRO A 195 14.58 2.25 4.53
C PRO A 195 15.91 1.53 4.82
N GLU A 196 15.90 0.20 4.94
CA GLU A 196 17.08 -0.63 5.24
C GLU A 196 17.13 -1.84 4.30
N VAL A 197 18.00 -1.80 3.30
CA VAL A 197 18.22 -2.89 2.34
C VAL A 197 19.52 -3.61 2.70
N ALA A 198 19.46 -4.93 2.88
CA ALA A 198 20.65 -5.75 3.06
C ALA A 198 21.15 -6.34 1.73
N GLU A 199 20.24 -6.65 0.82
CA GLU A 199 20.54 -7.16 -0.52
C GLU A 199 19.42 -6.70 -1.47
N PHE A 200 19.80 -6.14 -2.62
CA PHE A 200 18.93 -5.89 -3.75
C PHE A 200 19.63 -6.42 -4.99
N GLY A 201 18.92 -7.20 -5.79
CA GLY A 201 19.50 -7.86 -6.95
C GLY A 201 18.46 -8.08 -8.03
N LEU A 202 18.82 -7.72 -9.25
CA LEU A 202 18.02 -7.89 -10.45
C LEU A 202 18.77 -8.78 -11.44
N ALA A 203 18.00 -9.58 -12.16
CA ALA A 203 18.49 -10.29 -13.33
C ALA A 203 17.37 -10.42 -14.36
N TYR A 204 17.75 -10.54 -15.62
CA TYR A 204 16.85 -10.39 -16.76
C TYR A 204 16.91 -11.64 -17.62
N PHE A 205 15.77 -12.28 -17.85
CA PHE A 205 15.68 -13.43 -18.72
C PHE A 205 15.06 -13.03 -20.06
N GLY A 206 15.76 -13.23 -21.17
CA GLY A 206 15.24 -12.86 -22.49
C GLY A 206 16.23 -13.13 -23.62
N ILE A 207 15.87 -12.68 -24.83
CA ILE A 207 16.75 -12.76 -26.00
C ILE A 207 17.38 -11.38 -26.22
N ALA A 208 18.59 -11.20 -25.71
CA ALA A 208 19.37 -9.98 -25.91
C ALA A 208 19.85 -9.86 -27.38
N GLU A 209 20.31 -8.68 -27.76
CA GLU A 209 20.95 -8.48 -29.06
C GLU A 209 22.14 -9.43 -29.25
N GLY A 210 22.21 -10.09 -30.42
CA GLY A 210 23.24 -11.08 -30.73
C GLY A 210 22.88 -12.51 -30.33
N GLU A 211 21.90 -12.69 -29.44
CA GLU A 211 21.48 -14.01 -28.96
C GLU A 211 20.32 -14.59 -29.76
N GLN A 212 20.24 -15.93 -29.76
CA GLN A 212 19.19 -16.68 -30.47
C GLN A 212 18.24 -17.40 -29.51
N GLU A 213 18.70 -17.71 -28.31
CA GLU A 213 17.93 -18.40 -27.28
C GLU A 213 17.81 -17.53 -26.02
N PRO A 214 16.73 -17.65 -25.23
CA PRO A 214 16.59 -16.87 -24.01
C PRO A 214 17.57 -17.32 -22.92
N GLU A 215 18.33 -16.37 -22.37
CA GLU A 215 19.27 -16.59 -21.28
C GLU A 215 19.08 -15.58 -20.15
N TRP A 216 19.74 -15.81 -19.01
CA TRP A 216 19.78 -14.88 -17.89
C TRP A 216 20.97 -13.92 -18.03
N PHE A 217 20.70 -12.62 -17.91
CA PHE A 217 21.66 -11.54 -17.95
C PHE A 217 21.59 -10.72 -16.66
N GLU A 218 22.73 -10.19 -16.22
CA GLU A 218 22.80 -9.23 -15.11
C GLU A 218 22.42 -7.81 -15.54
N GLU A 219 22.47 -7.53 -16.85
CA GLU A 219 22.17 -6.24 -17.44
C GLU A 219 21.19 -6.39 -18.62
N TRP A 220 20.32 -5.40 -18.77
CA TRP A 220 19.37 -5.29 -19.87
C TRP A 220 19.32 -3.85 -20.38
N LEU A 221 20.48 -3.37 -20.82
CA LEU A 221 20.69 -2.01 -21.31
C LEU A 221 20.56 -1.94 -22.83
N GLU A 222 20.02 -0.82 -23.32
CA GLU A 222 19.85 -0.51 -24.75
C GLU A 222 19.06 -1.56 -25.57
N GLN A 223 18.37 -2.48 -24.88
CA GLN A 223 17.62 -3.54 -25.53
C GLN A 223 16.30 -2.99 -26.08
N PRO A 224 16.02 -3.15 -27.39
CA PRO A 224 14.80 -2.62 -27.97
C PRO A 224 13.55 -3.37 -27.50
N ARG A 225 13.70 -4.53 -26.85
CA ARG A 225 12.63 -5.40 -26.37
C ARG A 225 12.67 -5.52 -24.85
N LEU A 226 11.50 -5.73 -24.25
CA LEU A 226 11.42 -6.11 -22.84
C LEU A 226 12.03 -7.51 -22.63
N PRO A 227 12.67 -7.76 -21.47
CA PRO A 227 13.00 -9.11 -21.07
C PRO A 227 11.71 -9.91 -20.86
N LEU A 228 11.78 -11.22 -21.09
CA LEU A 228 10.65 -12.12 -20.84
C LEU A 228 10.35 -12.20 -19.34
N LYS A 229 11.41 -12.24 -18.50
CA LYS A 229 11.28 -12.28 -17.04
C LYS A 229 12.27 -11.36 -16.36
N VAL A 230 11.91 -10.94 -15.16
CA VAL A 230 12.81 -10.28 -14.20
C VAL A 230 12.86 -11.11 -12.93
N SER A 231 14.06 -11.42 -12.47
CA SER A 231 14.31 -11.97 -11.13
C SER A 231 14.57 -10.82 -10.17
N LEU A 232 13.95 -10.87 -9.00
CA LEU A 232 14.13 -9.90 -7.91
C LEU A 232 14.60 -10.63 -6.65
N VAL A 233 15.73 -10.19 -6.13
CA VAL A 233 16.20 -10.44 -4.77
C VAL A 233 16.04 -9.14 -3.99
N LEU A 234 15.35 -9.20 -2.85
CA LEU A 234 15.19 -8.05 -1.95
C LEU A 234 15.15 -8.55 -0.51
N THR A 235 16.12 -8.09 0.29
CA THR A 235 16.23 -8.46 1.71
C THR A 235 16.50 -7.24 2.58
N THR A 236 16.17 -7.36 3.85
CA THR A 236 16.49 -6.40 4.91
C THR A 236 17.40 -7.08 5.93
N PRO A 237 18.07 -6.32 6.83
CA PRO A 237 18.93 -6.91 7.86
C PRO A 237 18.22 -7.89 8.80
N ARG A 238 16.88 -7.79 8.88
CA ARG A 238 16.06 -8.56 9.82
C ARG A 238 15.15 -9.58 9.14
N GLN A 239 14.97 -9.50 7.83
CA GLN A 239 13.99 -10.30 7.07
C GLN A 239 14.46 -10.53 5.65
N SER A 240 14.20 -11.71 5.12
CA SER A 240 14.36 -12.04 3.71
C SER A 240 13.02 -12.42 3.09
N TRP A 241 12.84 -12.07 1.81
CA TRP A 241 11.76 -12.55 0.97
C TRP A 241 12.34 -13.54 -0.05
N PRO A 242 11.62 -14.62 -0.43
CA PRO A 242 12.12 -15.53 -1.45
C PRO A 242 12.35 -14.81 -2.78
N THR A 243 13.42 -15.18 -3.48
CA THR A 243 13.69 -14.70 -4.84
C THR A 243 12.45 -14.91 -5.71
N THR A 244 12.01 -13.84 -6.34
CA THR A 244 10.78 -13.85 -7.15
C THR A 244 11.15 -13.70 -8.62
N VAL A 245 10.60 -14.56 -9.46
CA VAL A 245 10.74 -14.46 -10.92
C VAL A 245 9.39 -14.05 -11.50
N LEU A 246 9.37 -12.93 -12.22
CA LEU A 246 8.18 -12.31 -12.75
C LEU A 246 8.22 -12.30 -14.28
N GLU A 247 7.16 -12.76 -14.93
CA GLU A 247 6.97 -12.60 -16.38
C GLU A 247 6.50 -11.17 -16.69
N LEU A 248 7.08 -10.54 -17.71
CA LEU A 248 6.68 -9.22 -18.15
C LEU A 248 5.56 -9.29 -19.21
N PRO A 249 4.51 -8.48 -19.09
CA PRO A 249 3.43 -8.44 -20.07
C PRO A 249 3.94 -7.99 -21.44
N GLY A 250 3.41 -8.56 -22.52
CA GLY A 250 3.77 -8.18 -23.88
C GLY A 250 5.18 -8.60 -24.34
N ALA A 251 6.07 -9.03 -23.44
CA ALA A 251 7.43 -9.42 -23.79
C ALA A 251 7.49 -10.59 -24.79
N ALA A 252 6.56 -11.56 -24.69
CA ALA A 252 6.49 -12.65 -25.68
C ALA A 252 6.13 -12.15 -27.09
N ALA A 253 5.28 -11.13 -27.22
CA ALA A 253 4.92 -10.57 -28.52
C ALA A 253 6.10 -9.86 -29.18
N THR A 254 6.93 -9.19 -28.39
CA THR A 254 8.09 -8.40 -28.86
C THR A 254 9.31 -9.27 -29.15
N ASN A 255 9.49 -10.36 -28.39
CA ASN A 255 10.59 -11.31 -28.56
C ASN A 255 10.31 -12.34 -29.67
N PHE A 256 9.08 -12.81 -29.82
CA PHE A 256 8.74 -13.92 -30.73
C PHE A 256 7.83 -13.53 -31.90
N GLY A 257 7.49 -12.24 -32.06
CA GLY A 257 6.65 -11.78 -33.16
C GLY A 257 5.20 -12.30 -33.10
N LEU A 258 4.72 -12.66 -31.90
CA LEU A 258 3.37 -13.19 -31.66
C LEU A 258 2.30 -12.08 -31.66
N THR A 259 2.29 -11.19 -32.66
CA THR A 259 1.18 -10.29 -32.92
C THR A 259 0.09 -11.02 -33.72
N GLY A 260 -0.74 -11.77 -33.00
CA GLY A 260 -1.96 -12.39 -33.49
C GLY A 260 -3.22 -11.71 -32.95
N ALA A 261 -3.37 -10.39 -33.11
CA ALA A 261 -4.65 -9.69 -33.04
C ALA A 261 -4.49 -8.30 -33.68
N GLY A 262 -5.20 -8.07 -34.79
CA GLY A 262 -5.11 -6.83 -35.54
C GLY A 262 -5.58 -5.62 -34.74
N GLN A 263 -4.70 -4.64 -34.58
CA GLN A 263 -5.11 -3.26 -34.45
C GLN A 263 -5.45 -2.76 -35.86
N PRO A 264 -6.71 -2.43 -36.21
CA PRO A 264 -6.97 -1.70 -37.44
C PRO A 264 -6.30 -0.34 -37.32
N ALA A 265 -5.46 0.00 -38.30
CA ALA A 265 -4.99 1.36 -38.51
C ALA A 265 -6.18 2.31 -38.41
N GLY A 266 -6.08 3.31 -37.53
CA GLY A 266 -7.09 4.35 -37.39
C GLY A 266 -7.34 5.05 -38.73
N PRO A 267 -8.56 5.54 -38.98
CA PRO A 267 -8.89 6.19 -40.23
C PRO A 267 -8.04 7.44 -40.39
N ASP A 268 -7.27 7.44 -41.48
CA ASP A 268 -6.51 8.54 -42.07
C ASP A 268 -7.41 9.78 -42.20
N ALA A 269 -7.28 10.71 -41.26
CA ALA A 269 -8.19 11.85 -41.05
C ALA A 269 -7.84 13.08 -41.89
N ASP A 270 -7.05 12.95 -42.97
CA ASP A 270 -6.63 14.10 -43.78
C ASP A 270 -6.94 13.98 -45.28
N LYS A 271 -7.97 13.19 -45.64
CA LYS A 271 -8.48 13.16 -47.01
C LYS A 271 -9.81 13.91 -47.12
N PRO A 272 -9.89 15.04 -47.84
CA PRO A 272 -11.16 15.71 -48.06
C PRO A 272 -12.11 14.82 -48.87
N PRO A 273 -13.42 14.85 -48.59
CA PRO A 273 -14.39 13.99 -49.28
C PRO A 273 -14.46 14.34 -50.76
N ARG A 274 -14.31 13.33 -51.63
CA ARG A 274 -14.59 13.46 -53.07
C ARG A 274 -16.05 13.87 -53.26
N GLN A 275 -16.27 15.02 -53.87
CA GLN A 275 -17.57 15.40 -54.42
C GLN A 275 -18.03 14.36 -55.45
N PRO A 276 -19.29 13.90 -55.38
CA PRO A 276 -19.87 13.09 -56.45
C PRO A 276 -20.05 13.96 -57.70
N ALA A 277 -19.55 13.47 -58.83
CA ALA A 277 -19.70 14.09 -60.14
C ALA A 277 -21.19 14.25 -60.50
N ALA A 278 -21.57 15.45 -60.92
CA ALA A 278 -22.89 15.73 -61.47
C ALA A 278 -23.11 14.93 -62.76
N ALA A 279 -24.29 14.29 -62.87
CA ALA A 279 -24.74 13.64 -64.09
C ALA A 279 -24.91 14.68 -65.21
N PRO A 280 -24.51 14.37 -66.46
CA PRO A 280 -24.75 15.26 -67.59
C PRO A 280 -26.25 15.34 -67.89
N GLY A 281 -26.77 16.57 -67.95
CA GLY A 281 -28.14 16.86 -68.37
C GLY A 281 -28.33 16.62 -69.86
N ASP A 282 -29.43 15.97 -70.20
CA ASP A 282 -29.96 15.85 -71.56
C ASP A 282 -30.74 17.12 -71.95
N THR A 283 -30.18 17.84 -72.93
CA THR A 283 -30.82 18.55 -74.09
C THR A 283 -31.95 19.58 -73.90
N PRO A 284 -32.20 20.45 -74.91
CA PRO A 284 -31.34 20.99 -75.97
C PRO A 284 -31.03 22.49 -75.81
#